data_AF-A0A3D8HRT4-F1
#
_entry.id   AF-A0A3D8HRT4-F1
#
_cell.length_a   1.000
_cell.length_b   1.000
_cell.length_c   1.000
_cell.angle_alpha   90.00
_cell.angle_beta   90.00
_cell.angle_gamma   90.00
#
_symmetry.space_group_name_H-M   'P 1'
#
loop_
_entity.id
_entity.type
_entity.pdbx_description
1 polymer ?
#
loop_
_entity_poly.entity_id
_entity_poly.type
_entity_poly.pdbx_seq_one_letter_code
_entity_poly.pdbx_strand_id
1 'polypeptide(L)'
;MLDINRQTMELLLQSHGYTPEQLQALPTSEIKKAYEKITKQFLSAFLQNNSENKTNKISSSFLDSDEINTYKQKLKSCVKDVVALLQVLMEGYEKFDVVEVNDMLAIVAKNQSAHKMQRISHIAYHLLQEKLLSQIESYLKELPKQEFKMLKEHYERQREDLNALHKTIEKLADPLTKEQILSMARTKLFVMKEFMPELLNDTYKDYYNNTPEKLELVSKLMALTGLYTKEYLKETPLPKLQEMYDEILEYNRQEEQDKKMFLKYSSALQESIYSNDDEAFNEVCSRAVTHLSNKQLAMLVDYMSGQNPFFLSKFESVMNEYKKKLNIKKRG
;
A
#
# COMPACT_ATOMS: atom_id res chain seq x y z
N MET A 1 1.90 47.57 -28.35
CA MET A 1 3.34 47.75 -28.11
C MET A 1 3.47 48.85 -27.08
N LEU A 2 4.11 48.61 -25.93
CA LEU A 2 4.44 49.67 -24.99
C LEU A 2 5.52 50.54 -25.63
N ASP A 3 5.21 51.80 -25.93
CA ASP A 3 6.20 52.77 -26.40
C ASP A 3 7.10 53.14 -25.22
N ILE A 4 8.18 52.38 -25.06
CA ILE A 4 9.25 52.68 -24.11
C ILE A 4 9.91 53.98 -24.59
N ASN A 5 10.07 54.95 -23.69
CA ASN A 5 10.65 56.25 -24.00
C ASN A 5 12.13 56.10 -24.41
N ARG A 6 12.56 56.81 -25.46
CA ARG A 6 13.92 56.78 -26.01
C ARG A 6 14.99 57.04 -24.93
N GLN A 7 14.72 57.97 -24.02
CA GLN A 7 15.62 58.29 -22.89
C GLN A 7 15.86 57.08 -21.97
N THR A 8 14.85 56.23 -21.78
CA THR A 8 14.97 55.03 -20.94
C THR A 8 15.79 53.94 -21.64
N MET A 9 15.71 53.85 -22.97
CA MET A 9 16.56 52.93 -23.76
C MET A 9 18.02 53.39 -23.75
N GLU A 10 18.26 54.69 -23.92
CA GLU A 10 19.61 55.27 -23.91
C GLU A 10 20.31 55.09 -22.55
N LEU A 11 19.58 55.26 -21.45
CA LEU A 11 20.12 55.07 -20.09
C LEU A 11 20.62 53.62 -19.85
N LEU A 12 19.87 52.63 -20.35
CA LEU A 12 20.26 51.21 -20.24
C LEU A 12 21.43 50.86 -21.17
N LEU A 13 21.50 51.48 -22.34
CA LEU A 13 22.63 51.29 -23.25
C LEU A 13 23.93 51.91 -22.69
N GLN A 14 23.83 53.06 -22.01
CA GLN A 14 24.95 53.68 -21.31
C GLN A 14 25.50 52.79 -20.19
N SER A 15 24.64 52.15 -19.40
CA SER A 15 25.07 51.21 -18.36
C SER A 15 25.72 49.93 -18.91
N HIS A 16 25.59 49.67 -20.21
CA HIS A 16 26.18 48.52 -20.91
C HIS A 16 27.29 48.91 -21.91
N GLY A 17 27.90 50.09 -21.75
CA GLY A 17 29.16 50.45 -22.41
C GLY A 17 29.05 51.30 -23.68
N TYR A 18 27.86 51.81 -24.03
CA TYR A 18 27.71 52.77 -25.13
C TYR A 18 28.02 54.19 -24.66
N THR A 19 28.84 54.94 -25.40
CA THR A 19 29.17 56.33 -25.05
C THR A 19 28.02 57.29 -25.42
N PRO A 20 27.83 58.40 -24.69
CA PRO A 20 26.76 59.36 -24.95
C PRO A 20 26.78 59.94 -26.36
N GLU A 21 27.99 60.09 -26.93
CA GLU A 21 28.24 60.60 -28.27
C GLU A 21 27.77 59.65 -29.37
N GLN A 22 27.88 58.33 -29.15
CA GLN A 22 27.40 57.30 -30.08
C GLN A 22 25.86 57.22 -30.09
N LEU A 23 25.22 57.45 -28.94
CA LEU A 23 23.77 57.37 -28.80
C LEU A 23 23.03 58.58 -29.40
N GLN A 24 23.66 59.76 -29.43
CA GLN A 24 23.10 60.94 -30.07
C GLN A 24 23.17 60.89 -31.60
N ALA A 25 24.16 60.19 -32.17
CA ALA A 25 24.34 60.03 -33.61
C ALA A 25 23.43 58.95 -34.22
N LEU A 26 22.84 58.07 -33.41
CA LEU A 26 22.05 56.93 -33.86
C LEU A 26 20.55 57.28 -34.04
N PRO A 27 19.91 56.84 -35.13
CA PRO A 27 18.47 56.96 -35.29
C PRO A 27 17.73 56.08 -34.27
N THR A 28 16.52 56.50 -33.87
CA THR A 28 15.71 55.83 -32.83
C THR A 28 15.48 54.33 -33.12
N SER A 29 15.43 53.93 -34.39
CA SER A 29 15.28 52.54 -34.83
C SER A 29 16.48 51.65 -34.49
N GLU A 30 17.70 52.20 -34.55
CA GLU A 30 18.92 51.45 -34.22
C GLU A 30 19.14 51.38 -32.71
N ILE A 31 18.76 52.42 -31.97
CA ILE A 31 18.72 52.40 -30.51
C ILE A 31 17.78 51.31 -30.01
N LYS A 32 16.60 51.17 -30.63
CA LYS A 32 15.64 50.11 -30.29
C LYS A 32 16.22 48.71 -30.55
N LYS A 33 16.90 48.52 -31.69
CA LYS A 33 17.55 47.23 -32.01
C LYS A 33 18.70 46.90 -31.05
N ALA A 34 19.52 47.89 -30.68
CA ALA A 34 20.60 47.71 -29.71
C ALA A 34 20.04 47.37 -28.33
N TYR A 35 18.98 48.07 -27.90
CA TYR A 35 18.27 47.80 -26.66
C TYR A 35 17.66 46.39 -26.65
N GLU A 36 16.97 45.98 -27.71
CA GLU A 36 16.42 44.62 -27.86
C GLU A 36 17.52 43.55 -27.83
N LYS A 37 18.68 43.81 -28.41
CA LYS A 37 19.81 42.88 -28.40
C LYS A 37 20.39 42.71 -27.00
N ILE A 38 20.62 43.80 -26.28
CA ILE A 38 21.18 43.76 -24.91
C ILE A 38 20.18 43.14 -23.94
N THR A 39 18.91 43.52 -24.02
CA THR A 39 17.86 42.91 -23.17
C THR A 39 17.71 41.42 -23.43
N LYS A 40 17.78 40.97 -24.69
CA LYS A 40 17.82 39.53 -25.02
C LYS A 40 19.02 38.82 -24.41
N GLN A 41 20.21 39.41 -24.52
CA GLN A 41 21.43 38.84 -23.94
C GLN A 41 21.36 38.78 -22.41
N PHE A 42 20.85 39.83 -21.78
CA PHE A 42 20.65 39.88 -20.33
C PHE A 42 19.63 38.85 -19.85
N LEU A 43 18.48 38.73 -20.53
CA LEU A 43 17.48 37.71 -20.25
C LEU A 43 18.05 36.30 -20.43
N SER A 44 18.83 36.05 -21.48
CA SER A 44 19.45 34.72 -21.68
C SER A 44 20.46 34.39 -20.58
N ALA A 45 21.28 35.35 -20.16
CA ALA A 45 22.25 35.15 -19.08
C ALA A 45 21.57 34.96 -17.72
N PHE A 46 20.49 35.72 -17.46
CA PHE A 46 19.68 35.59 -16.25
C PHE A 46 18.96 34.24 -16.17
N LEU A 47 18.44 33.73 -17.30
CA LEU A 47 17.79 32.42 -17.36
C LEU A 47 18.81 31.27 -17.19
N GLN A 48 20.00 31.38 -17.81
CA GLN A 48 21.06 30.39 -17.63
C GLN A 48 21.54 30.34 -16.17
N ASN A 49 21.78 31.48 -15.52
CA ASN A 49 22.25 31.52 -14.12
C ASN A 49 21.19 31.05 -13.10
N ASN A 50 19.90 31.17 -13.41
CA ASN A 50 18.83 30.66 -12.54
C ASN A 50 18.49 29.19 -12.80
N SER A 51 19.01 28.57 -13.87
CA SER A 51 18.78 27.13 -14.14
C SER A 51 19.60 26.20 -13.24
N GLU A 52 20.66 26.69 -12.60
CA GLU A 52 21.45 25.94 -11.62
C GLU A 52 20.80 25.87 -10.22
N ASN A 53 19.85 26.77 -9.93
CA ASN A 53 19.09 26.76 -8.69
C ASN A 53 17.64 26.30 -8.96
N LYS A 54 17.31 25.15 -8.38
CA LYS A 54 16.03 24.42 -8.45
C LYS A 54 14.76 25.25 -8.71
N THR A 55 13.87 24.59 -9.45
CA THR A 55 12.41 24.83 -9.54
C THR A 55 12.01 26.18 -10.12
N ASN A 56 12.05 26.28 -11.44
CA ASN A 56 10.95 26.77 -12.28
C ASN A 56 11.40 26.65 -13.74
N LYS A 57 10.82 25.70 -14.49
CA LYS A 57 10.81 25.79 -15.95
C LYS A 57 9.94 27.00 -16.31
N ILE A 58 10.54 28.19 -16.30
CA ILE A 58 9.96 29.37 -16.94
C ILE A 58 10.07 29.11 -18.44
N SER A 59 8.96 28.65 -19.00
CA SER A 59 8.53 28.81 -20.39
C SER A 59 9.64 29.16 -21.40
N SER A 60 10.21 28.14 -22.05
CA SER A 60 10.95 28.27 -23.31
C SER A 60 10.02 28.57 -24.50
N SER A 61 8.98 29.39 -24.33
CA SER A 61 7.93 29.58 -25.35
C SER A 61 8.40 30.31 -26.63
N PHE A 62 9.68 30.68 -26.73
CA PHE A 62 10.25 31.32 -27.90
C PHE A 62 11.27 30.46 -28.68
N LEU A 63 11.69 29.28 -28.16
CA LEU A 63 12.72 28.45 -28.81
C LEU A 63 12.18 27.18 -29.50
N ASP A 64 10.96 26.70 -29.18
CA ASP A 64 10.43 25.43 -29.71
C ASP A 64 9.24 25.57 -30.70
N SER A 65 9.14 26.67 -31.44
CA SER A 65 7.99 26.87 -32.35
C SER A 65 7.89 25.76 -33.40
N ASP A 66 9.01 25.30 -33.95
CA ASP A 66 9.04 24.27 -34.99
C ASP A 66 8.72 22.87 -34.44
N GLU A 67 9.18 22.53 -33.23
CA GLU A 67 8.86 21.24 -32.59
C GLU A 67 7.38 21.17 -32.21
N ILE A 68 6.83 22.26 -31.65
CA ILE A 68 5.42 22.39 -31.32
C ILE A 68 4.55 22.30 -32.58
N ASN A 69 4.96 22.96 -33.67
CA ASN A 69 4.24 22.89 -34.95
C ASN A 69 4.28 21.49 -35.56
N THR A 70 5.43 20.83 -35.51
CA THR A 70 5.60 19.44 -35.98
C THR A 70 4.73 18.48 -35.17
N TYR A 71 4.69 18.63 -33.84
CA TYR A 71 3.84 17.83 -32.97
C TYR A 71 2.34 18.07 -33.24
N LYS A 72 1.92 19.33 -33.41
CA LYS A 72 0.54 19.67 -33.81
C LYS A 72 0.15 19.04 -35.15
N GLN A 73 1.06 18.99 -36.12
CA GLN A 73 0.82 18.31 -37.40
C GLN A 73 0.64 16.80 -37.23
N LYS A 74 1.48 16.13 -36.43
CA LYS A 74 1.34 14.71 -36.07
C LYS A 74 0.00 14.42 -35.37
N LEU A 75 -0.39 15.27 -34.41
CA LEU A 75 -1.70 15.15 -33.77
C LEU A 75 -2.81 15.25 -34.80
N LYS A 76 -2.73 16.21 -35.73
CA LYS A 76 -3.75 16.44 -36.77
C LYS A 76 -3.91 15.25 -37.71
N SER A 77 -2.83 14.57 -38.09
CA SER A 77 -2.89 13.37 -38.92
C SER A 77 -3.54 12.18 -38.20
N CYS A 78 -3.40 12.10 -36.87
CA CYS A 78 -3.81 10.94 -36.09
C CYS A 78 -5.16 11.10 -35.36
N VAL A 79 -5.81 12.28 -35.38
CA VAL A 79 -7.08 12.55 -34.64
C VAL A 79 -8.18 11.50 -34.88
N LYS A 80 -8.24 10.91 -36.08
CA LYS A 80 -9.27 9.94 -36.45
C LYS A 80 -8.95 8.51 -36.00
N ASP A 81 -7.67 8.19 -35.80
CA ASP A 81 -7.21 6.87 -35.37
C ASP A 81 -6.84 6.91 -33.89
N VAL A 82 -7.63 6.22 -33.08
CA VAL A 82 -7.47 6.21 -31.62
C VAL A 82 -6.13 5.61 -31.21
N VAL A 83 -5.64 4.57 -31.89
CA VAL A 83 -4.41 3.88 -31.49
C VAL A 83 -3.19 4.76 -31.79
N ALA A 84 -3.13 5.34 -32.99
CA ALA A 84 -2.07 6.28 -33.35
C ALA A 84 -2.12 7.54 -32.47
N LEU A 85 -3.32 8.03 -32.14
CA LEU A 85 -3.48 9.19 -31.25
C LEU A 85 -2.95 8.91 -29.84
N LEU A 86 -3.18 7.72 -29.28
CA LEU A 86 -2.64 7.35 -27.97
C LEU A 86 -1.10 7.38 -27.97
N GLN A 87 -0.46 6.82 -29.01
CA GLN A 87 1.00 6.81 -29.13
C GLN A 87 1.58 8.23 -29.24
N VAL A 88 0.99 9.07 -30.09
CA VAL A 88 1.43 10.46 -30.26
C VAL A 88 1.25 11.25 -28.97
N LEU A 89 0.14 11.06 -28.25
CA LEU A 89 -0.09 11.72 -26.96
C LEU A 89 0.94 11.30 -25.91
N MET A 90 1.31 10.01 -25.85
CA MET A 90 2.37 9.53 -24.96
C MET A 90 3.71 10.19 -25.28
N GLU A 91 4.11 10.26 -26.55
CA GLU A 91 5.32 10.99 -26.98
C GLU A 91 5.26 12.48 -26.61
N GLY A 92 4.06 13.08 -26.67
CA GLY A 92 3.83 14.46 -26.26
C GLY A 92 4.05 14.67 -24.77
N TYR A 93 3.47 13.80 -23.93
CA TYR A 93 3.63 13.87 -22.47
C TYR A 93 5.05 13.58 -21.99
N GLU A 94 5.89 12.89 -22.79
CA GLU A 94 7.32 12.72 -22.51
C GLU A 94 8.11 14.02 -22.72
N LYS A 95 7.64 14.94 -23.58
CA LYS A 95 8.40 16.13 -24.02
C LYS A 95 7.86 17.45 -23.50
N PHE A 96 6.55 17.58 -23.45
CA PHE A 96 5.83 18.81 -23.13
C PHE A 96 5.05 18.66 -21.83
N ASP A 97 4.60 19.79 -21.25
CA ASP A 97 3.75 19.73 -20.07
C ASP A 97 2.36 19.15 -20.40
N VAL A 98 1.74 18.49 -19.42
CA VAL A 98 0.43 17.84 -19.60
C VAL A 98 -0.63 18.84 -20.03
N VAL A 99 -0.59 20.05 -19.49
CA VAL A 99 -1.53 21.12 -19.85
C VAL A 99 -1.31 21.55 -21.30
N GLU A 100 -0.05 21.73 -21.71
CA GLU A 100 0.30 22.13 -23.08
C GLU A 100 -0.15 21.09 -24.11
N VAL A 101 0.07 19.79 -23.84
CA VAL A 101 -0.37 18.70 -24.74
C VAL A 101 -1.89 18.69 -24.87
N ASN A 102 -2.61 18.89 -23.77
CA ASN A 102 -4.07 18.90 -23.76
C ASN A 102 -4.64 20.12 -24.51
N ASP A 103 -4.01 21.29 -24.37
CA ASP A 103 -4.37 22.49 -25.12
C ASP A 103 -4.14 22.30 -26.62
N MET A 104 -3.01 21.70 -27.01
CA MET A 104 -2.74 21.37 -28.40
C MET A 104 -3.76 20.37 -28.96
N LEU A 105 -4.13 19.35 -28.18
CA LEU A 105 -5.16 18.39 -28.55
C LEU A 105 -6.52 19.09 -28.75
N ALA A 106 -6.91 20.00 -27.85
CA ALA A 106 -8.16 20.75 -27.96
C ALA A 106 -8.21 21.64 -29.21
N ILE A 107 -7.08 22.28 -29.56
CA ILE A 107 -6.96 23.10 -30.78
C ILE A 107 -7.08 22.25 -32.05
N VAL A 108 -6.49 21.06 -32.06
CA VAL A 108 -6.42 20.18 -33.23
C VAL A 108 -7.72 19.39 -33.41
N ALA A 109 -8.41 19.03 -32.32
CA ALA A 109 -9.59 18.17 -32.33
C ALA A 109 -10.93 18.94 -32.29
N LYS A 110 -10.98 20.19 -32.76
CA LYS A 110 -12.20 21.05 -32.75
C LYS A 110 -13.47 20.41 -33.31
N ASN A 111 -13.33 19.47 -34.25
CA ASN A 111 -14.45 18.79 -34.91
C ASN A 111 -14.83 17.45 -34.24
N GLN A 112 -14.21 17.10 -33.11
CA GLN A 112 -14.46 15.87 -32.37
C GLN A 112 -15.14 16.19 -31.03
N SER A 113 -15.80 15.18 -30.44
CA SER A 113 -16.37 15.32 -29.09
C SER A 113 -15.26 15.60 -28.07
N ALA A 114 -15.36 16.72 -27.35
CA ALA A 114 -14.42 17.10 -26.30
C ALA A 114 -14.29 16.02 -25.22
N HIS A 115 -15.42 15.43 -24.80
CA HIS A 115 -15.45 14.33 -23.83
C HIS A 115 -14.69 13.09 -24.33
N LYS A 116 -14.81 12.77 -25.62
CA LYS A 116 -14.05 11.65 -26.23
C LYS A 116 -12.54 11.93 -26.18
N MET A 117 -12.12 13.14 -26.54
CA MET A 117 -10.71 13.53 -26.57
C MET A 117 -10.11 13.58 -25.16
N GLN A 118 -10.85 14.08 -24.17
CA GLN A 118 -10.44 14.04 -22.76
C GLN A 118 -10.23 12.61 -22.28
N ARG A 119 -11.15 11.68 -22.56
CA ARG A 119 -10.98 10.27 -22.17
C ARG A 119 -9.76 9.64 -22.82
N ILE A 120 -9.52 9.91 -24.11
CA ILE A 120 -8.34 9.38 -24.81
C ILE A 120 -7.05 9.94 -24.20
N SER A 121 -7.01 11.24 -23.90
CA SER A 121 -5.89 11.89 -23.21
C SER A 121 -5.61 11.27 -21.85
N HIS A 122 -6.63 11.04 -21.01
CA HIS A 122 -6.46 10.39 -19.70
C HIS A 122 -5.94 8.96 -19.85
N ILE A 123 -6.45 8.21 -20.82
CA ILE A 123 -5.97 6.85 -21.11
C ILE A 123 -4.50 6.88 -21.54
N ALA A 124 -4.12 7.78 -22.46
CA ALA A 124 -2.73 7.92 -22.89
C ALA A 124 -1.79 8.27 -21.73
N TYR A 125 -2.21 9.20 -20.86
CA TYR A 125 -1.45 9.58 -19.68
C TYR A 125 -1.25 8.41 -18.72
N HIS A 126 -2.32 7.66 -18.41
CA HIS A 126 -2.22 6.46 -17.58
C HIS A 126 -1.37 5.37 -18.22
N LEU A 127 -1.46 5.16 -19.54
CA LEU A 127 -0.60 4.19 -20.24
C LEU A 127 0.88 4.57 -20.15
N LEU A 128 1.21 5.85 -20.23
CA LEU A 128 2.57 6.33 -20.02
C LEU A 128 3.05 6.06 -18.59
N GLN A 129 2.22 6.36 -17.58
CA GLN A 129 2.55 6.07 -16.19
C GLN A 129 2.84 4.57 -15.97
N GLU A 130 1.96 3.70 -16.46
CA GLU A 130 2.13 2.25 -16.36
C GLU A 130 3.40 1.76 -17.08
N LYS A 131 3.71 2.33 -18.26
CA LYS A 131 4.95 2.03 -19.00
C LYS A 131 6.18 2.39 -18.18
N LEU A 132 6.23 3.58 -17.59
CA LEU A 132 7.37 4.04 -16.79
C LEU A 132 7.53 3.22 -15.51
N LEU A 133 6.45 2.97 -14.78
CA LEU A 133 6.46 2.13 -13.58
C LEU A 133 6.89 0.70 -13.91
N SER A 134 6.40 0.12 -15.00
CA SER A 134 6.81 -1.22 -15.46
C SER A 134 8.29 -1.30 -15.80
N GLN A 135 8.86 -0.23 -16.40
CA GLN A 135 10.29 -0.16 -16.66
C GLN A 135 11.09 -0.12 -15.36
N ILE A 136 10.70 0.72 -14.40
CA ILE A 136 11.32 0.77 -13.07
C ILE A 136 11.25 -0.61 -12.40
N GLU A 137 10.09 -1.26 -12.41
CA GLU A 137 9.92 -2.61 -11.85
C GLU A 137 10.86 -3.64 -12.48
N SER A 138 11.08 -3.56 -13.79
CA SER A 138 12.01 -4.45 -14.49
C SER A 138 13.46 -4.29 -14.01
N TYR A 139 13.89 -3.06 -13.74
CA TYR A 139 15.23 -2.78 -13.20
C TYR A 139 15.38 -3.24 -11.75
N LEU A 140 14.31 -3.16 -10.95
CA LEU A 140 14.32 -3.51 -9.53
C LEU A 140 14.11 -5.01 -9.26
N LYS A 141 13.82 -5.82 -10.28
CA LYS A 141 13.45 -7.25 -10.12
C LYS A 141 14.49 -8.10 -9.39
N GLU A 142 15.75 -7.72 -9.44
CA GLU A 142 16.87 -8.43 -8.78
C GLU A 142 16.99 -8.12 -7.27
N LEU A 143 16.24 -7.15 -6.76
CA LEU A 143 16.25 -6.79 -5.36
C LEU A 143 15.61 -7.87 -4.48
N PRO A 144 16.00 -7.94 -3.19
CA PRO A 144 15.29 -8.76 -2.22
C PRO A 144 13.79 -8.45 -2.21
N LYS A 145 12.94 -9.47 -2.07
CA LYS A 145 11.48 -9.34 -2.19
C LYS A 145 10.88 -8.25 -1.29
N GLN A 146 11.42 -8.09 -0.09
CA GLN A 146 11.04 -7.07 0.88
C GLN A 146 11.29 -5.65 0.34
N GLU A 147 12.51 -5.39 -0.14
CA GLU A 147 12.93 -4.10 -0.69
C GLU A 147 12.25 -3.80 -2.02
N PHE A 148 12.08 -4.82 -2.87
CA PHE A 148 11.33 -4.71 -4.11
C PHE A 148 9.90 -4.21 -3.86
N LYS A 149 9.20 -4.82 -2.91
CA LYS A 149 7.81 -4.45 -2.58
C LYS A 149 7.73 -3.02 -2.04
N MET A 150 8.63 -2.65 -1.13
CA MET A 150 8.73 -1.30 -0.57
C MET A 150 8.99 -0.25 -1.66
N LEU A 151 10.00 -0.46 -2.51
CA LEU A 151 10.36 0.49 -3.56
C LEU A 151 9.29 0.59 -4.65
N LYS A 152 8.67 -0.53 -5.02
CA LYS A 152 7.52 -0.53 -5.93
C LYS A 152 6.41 0.39 -5.41
N GLU A 153 6.04 0.27 -4.13
CA GLU A 153 5.02 1.13 -3.53
C GLU A 153 5.46 2.59 -3.40
N HIS A 154 6.75 2.85 -3.17
CA HIS A 154 7.29 4.19 -3.17
C HIS A 154 7.11 4.88 -4.53
N TYR A 155 7.47 4.22 -5.63
CA TYR A 155 7.32 4.78 -6.97
C TYR A 155 5.86 4.87 -7.42
N GLU A 156 5.01 3.93 -6.98
CA GLU A 156 3.56 4.03 -7.21
C GLU A 156 2.95 5.29 -6.58
N ARG A 157 3.41 5.71 -5.40
CA ARG A 157 2.99 6.99 -4.78
C ARG A 157 3.46 8.22 -5.56
N GLN A 158 4.50 8.07 -6.39
CA GLN A 158 5.05 9.12 -7.25
C GLN A 158 4.57 9.02 -8.70
N ARG A 159 3.53 8.22 -8.97
CA ARG A 159 2.99 7.95 -10.31
C ARG A 159 2.66 9.22 -11.11
N GLU A 160 2.25 10.28 -10.45
CA GLU A 160 1.91 11.56 -11.10
C GLU A 160 3.14 12.39 -11.51
N ASP A 161 4.29 12.17 -10.87
CA ASP A 161 5.53 12.90 -11.19
C ASP A 161 6.33 12.18 -12.26
N LEU A 162 5.93 12.39 -13.53
CA LEU A 162 6.61 11.80 -14.68
C LEU A 162 8.10 12.15 -14.71
N ASN A 163 8.50 13.36 -14.27
CA ASN A 163 9.90 13.77 -14.29
C ASN A 163 10.74 12.96 -13.30
N ALA A 164 10.22 12.71 -12.10
CA ALA A 164 10.88 11.87 -11.10
C ALA A 164 11.02 10.43 -11.60
N LEU A 165 9.99 9.88 -12.26
CA LEU A 165 10.03 8.53 -12.83
C LEU A 165 11.07 8.42 -13.95
N HIS A 166 11.14 9.37 -14.89
CA HIS A 166 12.15 9.38 -15.95
C HIS A 166 13.58 9.47 -15.38
N LYS A 167 13.82 10.39 -14.43
CA LYS A 167 15.13 10.50 -13.77
C LYS A 167 15.52 9.22 -13.04
N THR A 168 14.54 8.53 -12.47
CA THR A 168 14.77 7.24 -11.81
C THR A 168 15.17 6.18 -12.82
N ILE A 169 14.47 6.11 -13.96
CA ILE A 169 14.80 5.18 -15.06
C ILE A 169 16.22 5.43 -15.58
N GLU A 170 16.59 6.69 -15.82
CA GLU A 170 17.94 7.06 -16.27
C GLU A 170 19.02 6.61 -15.27
N LYS A 171 18.78 6.81 -13.97
CA LYS A 171 19.70 6.36 -12.92
C LYS A 171 19.78 4.84 -12.82
N LEU A 172 18.66 4.14 -12.97
CA LEU A 172 18.60 2.67 -12.89
C LEU A 172 19.14 1.98 -14.16
N ALA A 173 19.17 2.71 -15.29
CA ALA A 173 19.78 2.24 -16.53
C ALA A 173 21.31 2.17 -16.44
N ASP A 174 21.94 2.98 -15.59
CA ASP A 174 23.37 2.90 -15.32
C ASP A 174 23.71 1.63 -14.51
N PRO A 175 24.51 0.69 -15.05
CA PRO A 175 24.83 -0.56 -14.36
C PRO A 175 25.51 -0.36 -13.01
N LEU A 176 26.36 0.67 -12.88
CA LEU A 176 27.11 0.93 -11.65
C LEU A 176 26.17 1.41 -10.54
N THR A 177 25.28 2.34 -10.85
CA THR A 177 24.23 2.78 -9.93
C THR A 177 23.29 1.64 -9.56
N LYS A 178 22.89 0.80 -10.52
CA LYS A 178 22.04 -0.37 -10.26
C LYS A 178 22.70 -1.35 -9.28
N GLU A 179 23.98 -1.67 -9.47
CA GLU A 179 24.73 -2.56 -8.58
C GLU A 179 24.87 -1.98 -7.17
N GLN A 180 25.15 -0.68 -7.05
CA GLN A 180 25.20 0.02 -5.76
C GLN A 180 23.87 -0.08 -5.00
N ILE A 181 22.75 0.20 -5.66
CA ILE A 181 21.41 0.09 -5.07
C ILE A 181 21.14 -1.33 -4.59
N LEU A 182 21.49 -2.32 -5.41
CA LEU A 182 21.32 -3.73 -5.07
C LEU A 182 22.17 -4.16 -3.87
N SER A 183 23.43 -3.71 -3.81
CA SER A 183 24.30 -3.93 -2.64
C SER A 183 23.72 -3.28 -1.39
N MET A 184 23.32 -2.01 -1.48
CA MET A 184 22.73 -1.27 -0.36
C MET A 184 21.46 -1.93 0.16
N ALA A 185 20.57 -2.38 -0.74
CA ALA A 185 19.33 -3.07 -0.38
C ALA A 185 19.61 -4.41 0.35
N ARG A 186 20.60 -5.19 -0.12
CA ARG A 186 21.02 -6.42 0.54
C ARG A 186 21.62 -6.16 1.92
N THR A 187 22.51 -5.16 2.03
CA THR A 187 23.11 -4.78 3.30
C THR A 187 22.06 -4.27 4.29
N LYS A 188 21.14 -3.41 3.86
CA LYS A 188 20.03 -2.92 4.69
C LYS A 188 19.19 -4.07 5.23
N LEU A 189 18.76 -4.98 4.35
CA LEU A 189 17.98 -6.14 4.76
C LEU A 189 18.75 -7.06 5.72
N PHE A 190 20.05 -7.27 5.47
CA PHE A 190 20.92 -8.04 6.36
C PHE A 190 21.02 -7.38 7.74
N VAL A 191 21.30 -6.08 7.78
CA VAL A 191 21.42 -5.34 9.05
C VAL A 191 20.12 -5.42 9.85
N MET A 192 18.99 -5.27 9.17
CA MET A 192 17.68 -5.37 9.81
C MET A 192 17.38 -6.76 10.36
N LYS A 193 17.77 -7.83 9.64
CA LYS A 193 17.55 -9.20 10.11
C LYS A 193 18.41 -9.56 11.32
N GLU A 194 19.69 -9.21 11.28
CA GLU A 194 20.66 -9.64 12.29
C GLU A 194 20.68 -8.74 13.53
N PHE A 195 20.49 -7.41 13.34
CA PHE A 195 20.69 -6.45 14.43
C PHE A 195 19.41 -5.74 14.87
N MET A 196 18.35 -5.74 14.06
CA MET A 196 17.09 -5.03 14.37
C MET A 196 15.82 -5.84 14.00
N PRO A 197 15.70 -7.11 14.43
CA PRO A 197 14.61 -8.00 14.02
C PRO A 197 13.23 -7.48 14.45
N GLU A 198 13.17 -6.70 15.53
CA GLU A 198 11.95 -6.05 16.01
C GLU A 198 11.37 -5.03 15.01
N LEU A 199 12.22 -4.32 14.27
CA LEU A 199 11.79 -3.32 13.27
C LEU A 199 11.47 -3.93 11.90
N LEU A 200 11.78 -5.22 11.71
CA LEU A 200 11.70 -5.89 10.41
C LEU A 200 10.25 -5.96 9.90
N ASN A 201 9.31 -6.35 10.77
CA ASN A 201 7.90 -6.44 10.40
C ASN A 201 7.30 -5.08 10.11
N ASP A 202 7.61 -4.07 10.92
CA ASP A 202 7.06 -2.72 10.75
C ASP A 202 7.59 -2.03 9.49
N THR A 203 8.89 -2.20 9.21
CA THR A 203 9.52 -1.58 8.04
C THR A 203 9.07 -2.20 6.73
N TYR A 204 8.83 -3.52 6.70
CA TYR A 204 8.34 -4.23 5.52
C TYR A 204 6.92 -4.75 5.72
N LYS A 205 6.06 -3.95 6.38
CA LYS A 205 4.69 -4.31 6.74
C LYS A 205 3.89 -4.77 5.53
N ASP A 206 3.98 -4.04 4.42
CA ASP A 206 3.26 -4.38 3.19
C ASP A 206 3.72 -5.69 2.53
N TYR A 207 4.96 -6.10 2.76
CA TYR A 207 5.44 -7.42 2.36
C TYR A 207 4.94 -8.50 3.32
N TYR A 208 5.24 -8.38 4.63
CA TYR A 208 4.95 -9.43 5.60
C TYR A 208 3.46 -9.64 5.85
N ASN A 209 2.63 -8.60 5.73
CA ASN A 209 1.18 -8.70 5.89
C ASN A 209 0.48 -9.45 4.75
N ASN A 210 1.19 -9.66 3.63
CA ASN A 210 0.64 -10.25 2.42
C ASN A 210 1.40 -11.51 1.99
N THR A 211 2.21 -12.11 2.87
CA THR A 211 2.82 -13.42 2.58
C THR A 211 1.74 -14.51 2.56
N PRO A 212 1.85 -15.51 1.66
CA PRO A 212 0.86 -16.59 1.57
C PRO A 212 0.66 -17.32 2.91
N GLU A 213 1.76 -17.60 3.61
CA GLU A 213 1.77 -18.27 4.92
C GLU A 213 0.94 -17.49 5.95
N LYS A 214 1.13 -16.17 6.02
CA LYS A 214 0.38 -15.32 6.96
C LYS A 214 -1.09 -15.24 6.57
N LEU A 215 -1.40 -15.08 5.29
CA LEU A 215 -2.78 -15.02 4.81
C LEU A 215 -3.54 -16.33 5.09
N GLU A 216 -2.88 -17.48 4.92
CA GLU A 216 -3.45 -18.78 5.27
C GLU A 216 -3.75 -18.89 6.76
N LEU A 217 -2.82 -18.47 7.62
CA LEU A 217 -3.00 -18.48 9.07
C LEU A 217 -4.14 -17.55 9.52
N VAL A 218 -4.22 -16.35 8.93
CA VAL A 218 -5.34 -15.42 9.15
C VAL A 218 -6.67 -16.08 8.78
N SER A 219 -6.75 -16.74 7.63
CA SER A 219 -7.97 -17.45 7.21
C SER A 219 -8.35 -18.58 8.17
N LYS A 220 -7.36 -19.36 8.65
CA LYS A 220 -7.60 -20.41 9.66
C LYS A 220 -8.12 -19.85 10.98
N LEU A 221 -7.51 -18.79 11.49
CA LEU A 221 -7.94 -18.12 12.72
C LEU A 221 -9.35 -17.55 12.62
N MET A 222 -9.66 -16.90 11.49
CA MET A 222 -11.01 -16.38 11.24
C MET A 222 -12.06 -17.50 11.23
N ALA A 223 -11.74 -18.66 10.67
CA ALA A 223 -12.65 -19.80 10.63
C ALA A 223 -12.89 -20.44 12.01
N LEU A 224 -11.93 -20.34 12.94
CA LEU A 224 -12.02 -20.97 14.26
C LEU A 224 -12.84 -20.14 15.27
N THR A 225 -12.71 -18.82 15.27
CA THR A 225 -13.32 -17.98 16.33
C THR A 225 -14.30 -16.94 15.82
N GLY A 226 -14.07 -16.39 14.62
CA GLY A 226 -14.80 -15.21 14.13
C GLY A 226 -14.70 -13.96 15.03
N LEU A 227 -13.86 -13.98 16.07
CA LEU A 227 -13.76 -12.92 17.09
C LEU A 227 -12.90 -11.73 16.63
N TYR A 228 -11.98 -11.98 15.70
CA TYR A 228 -11.00 -10.99 15.24
C TYR A 228 -11.30 -10.55 13.80
N THR A 229 -11.11 -9.26 13.51
CA THR A 229 -11.22 -8.73 12.14
C THR A 229 -10.02 -9.17 11.29
N LYS A 230 -10.23 -9.28 9.98
CA LYS A 230 -9.17 -9.66 9.04
C LYS A 230 -8.00 -8.68 9.08
N GLU A 231 -8.29 -7.39 9.17
CA GLU A 231 -7.29 -6.32 9.22
C GLU A 231 -6.41 -6.46 10.46
N TYR A 232 -7.00 -6.65 11.64
CA TYR A 232 -6.26 -6.84 12.88
C TYR A 232 -5.31 -8.05 12.81
N LEU A 233 -5.82 -9.18 12.31
CA LEU A 233 -5.01 -10.39 12.15
C LEU A 233 -3.89 -10.19 11.12
N LYS A 234 -4.15 -9.48 10.02
CA LYS A 234 -3.11 -9.17 9.02
C LYS A 234 -2.01 -8.28 9.57
N GLU A 235 -2.31 -7.36 10.49
CA GLU A 235 -1.30 -6.48 11.09
C GLU A 235 -0.50 -7.14 12.21
N THR A 236 -1.06 -8.17 12.86
CA THR A 236 -0.39 -8.89 13.94
C THR A 236 0.86 -9.64 13.41
N PRO A 237 2.02 -9.55 14.07
CA PRO A 237 3.22 -10.28 13.65
C PRO A 237 2.97 -11.80 13.57
N LEU A 238 3.60 -12.46 12.59
CA LEU A 238 3.41 -13.89 12.35
C LEU A 238 3.64 -14.78 13.59
N PRO A 239 4.67 -14.57 14.43
CA PRO A 239 4.86 -15.38 15.64
C PRO A 239 3.67 -15.30 16.61
N LYS A 240 3.12 -14.10 16.80
CA LYS A 240 1.95 -13.89 17.67
C LYS A 240 0.69 -14.53 17.09
N LEU A 241 0.51 -14.50 15.77
CA LEU A 241 -0.60 -15.21 15.13
C LEU A 241 -0.50 -16.72 15.33
N GLN A 242 0.72 -17.26 15.30
CA GLN A 242 0.97 -18.68 15.52
C GLN A 242 0.59 -19.07 16.96
N GLU A 243 1.05 -18.29 17.94
CA GLU A 243 0.69 -18.46 19.36
C GLU A 243 -0.83 -18.42 19.55
N MET A 244 -1.51 -17.41 18.99
CA MET A 244 -2.98 -17.33 19.05
C MET A 244 -3.67 -18.55 18.44
N TYR A 245 -3.16 -19.05 17.31
CA TYR A 245 -3.73 -20.21 16.63
C TYR A 245 -3.61 -21.48 17.47
N ASP A 246 -2.44 -21.70 18.08
CA ASP A 246 -2.18 -22.85 18.93
C ASP A 246 -3.03 -22.79 20.22
N GLU A 247 -3.17 -21.60 20.83
CA GLU A 247 -4.04 -21.39 21.99
C GLU A 247 -5.52 -21.68 21.68
N ILE A 248 -6.02 -21.21 20.53
CA ILE A 248 -7.39 -21.45 20.10
C ILE A 248 -7.62 -22.94 19.80
N LEU A 249 -6.66 -23.60 19.16
CA LEU A 249 -6.76 -25.04 18.89
C LEU A 249 -6.84 -25.85 20.18
N GLU A 250 -5.99 -25.52 21.16
CA GLU A 250 -6.01 -26.22 22.45
C GLU A 250 -7.30 -25.95 23.21
N TYR A 251 -7.80 -24.71 23.18
CA TYR A 251 -9.10 -24.36 23.75
C TYR A 251 -10.23 -25.15 23.10
N ASN A 252 -10.29 -25.20 21.76
CA ASN A 252 -11.32 -25.94 21.02
C ASN A 252 -11.25 -27.45 21.30
N ARG A 253 -10.03 -28.01 21.40
CA ARG A 253 -9.83 -29.42 21.74
C ARG A 253 -10.33 -29.72 23.15
N GLN A 254 -10.03 -28.84 24.11
CA GLN A 254 -10.51 -28.97 25.48
C GLN A 254 -12.03 -28.85 25.54
N GLU A 255 -12.62 -27.89 24.81
CA GLU A 255 -14.07 -27.70 24.75
C GLU A 255 -14.79 -28.91 24.12
N GLU A 256 -14.22 -29.52 23.08
CA GLU A 256 -14.78 -30.73 22.46
C GLU A 256 -14.70 -31.94 23.40
N GLN A 257 -13.58 -32.11 24.10
CA GLN A 257 -13.44 -33.15 25.13
C GLN A 257 -14.44 -32.93 26.26
N ASP A 258 -14.60 -31.69 26.72
CA ASP A 258 -15.52 -31.31 27.77
C ASP A 258 -16.97 -31.56 27.37
N LYS A 259 -17.36 -31.24 26.12
CA LYS A 259 -18.68 -31.55 25.55
C LYS A 259 -18.93 -33.06 25.45
N LYS A 260 -17.95 -33.83 24.98
CA LYS A 260 -18.05 -35.30 24.89
C LYS A 260 -18.24 -35.93 26.27
N MET A 261 -17.47 -35.48 27.26
CA MET A 261 -17.60 -35.95 28.64
C MET A 261 -18.96 -35.58 29.22
N PHE A 262 -19.41 -34.34 29.04
CA PHE A 262 -20.73 -33.90 29.46
C PHE A 262 -21.85 -34.77 28.86
N LEU A 263 -21.88 -34.94 27.53
CA LEU A 263 -22.89 -35.77 26.86
C LEU A 263 -22.86 -37.23 27.32
N LYS A 264 -21.68 -37.81 27.48
CA LYS A 264 -21.50 -39.19 27.95
C LYS A 264 -22.12 -39.38 29.34
N TYR A 265 -21.83 -38.49 30.28
CA TYR A 265 -22.36 -38.60 31.65
C TYR A 265 -23.84 -38.21 31.73
N SER A 266 -24.31 -37.24 30.97
CA SER A 266 -25.74 -36.92 30.87
C SER A 266 -26.56 -38.12 30.39
N SER A 267 -26.13 -38.79 29.31
CA SER A 267 -26.81 -39.97 28.78
C SER A 267 -26.80 -41.13 29.77
N ALA A 268 -25.63 -41.43 30.36
CA ALA A 268 -25.49 -42.53 31.32
C ALA A 268 -26.32 -42.29 32.60
N LEU A 269 -26.42 -41.04 33.05
CA LEU A 269 -27.28 -40.70 34.19
C LEU A 269 -28.76 -40.80 33.82
N GLN A 270 -29.17 -40.33 32.64
CA GLN A 270 -30.56 -40.48 32.19
C GLN A 270 -30.95 -41.96 32.13
N GLU A 271 -30.14 -42.81 31.50
CA GLU A 271 -30.41 -44.25 31.40
C GLU A 271 -30.47 -44.93 32.78
N SER A 272 -29.54 -44.61 33.67
CA SER A 272 -29.47 -45.23 35.00
C SER A 272 -30.58 -44.77 35.96
N ILE A 273 -31.12 -43.56 35.81
CA ILE A 273 -32.27 -43.08 36.62
C ILE A 273 -33.54 -43.88 36.35
N TYR A 274 -33.75 -44.29 35.09
CA TYR A 274 -34.92 -45.09 34.69
C TYR A 274 -34.68 -46.60 34.84
N SER A 275 -33.46 -47.03 35.17
CA SER A 275 -33.18 -48.42 35.49
C SER A 275 -33.58 -48.71 36.95
N ASN A 276 -34.10 -49.91 37.21
CA ASN A 276 -34.38 -50.39 38.57
C ASN A 276 -33.10 -50.79 39.34
N ASP A 277 -31.92 -50.45 38.81
CA ASP A 277 -30.62 -50.77 39.39
C ASP A 277 -30.00 -49.51 40.03
N ASP A 278 -30.18 -49.38 41.35
CA ASP A 278 -29.62 -48.27 42.13
C ASP A 278 -28.08 -48.34 42.23
N GLU A 279 -27.45 -49.52 42.11
CA GLU A 279 -25.99 -49.63 42.09
C GLU A 279 -25.41 -49.05 40.80
N ALA A 280 -26.06 -49.29 39.66
CA ALA A 280 -25.67 -48.71 38.38
C ALA A 280 -25.72 -47.17 38.41
N PHE A 281 -26.77 -46.58 39.00
CA PHE A 281 -26.89 -45.13 39.17
C PHE A 281 -25.77 -44.58 40.07
N ASN A 282 -25.49 -45.25 41.19
CA ASN A 282 -24.46 -44.84 42.14
C ASN A 282 -23.05 -44.89 41.53
N GLU A 283 -22.78 -45.89 40.69
CA GLU A 283 -21.51 -46.04 39.98
C GLU A 283 -21.30 -44.92 38.96
N VAL A 284 -22.32 -44.61 38.15
CA VAL A 284 -22.25 -43.52 37.16
C VAL A 284 -22.04 -42.17 37.84
N CYS A 285 -22.74 -41.90 38.95
CA CYS A 285 -22.55 -40.68 39.75
C CYS A 285 -21.13 -40.59 40.32
N SER A 286 -20.61 -41.68 40.89
CA SER A 286 -19.25 -41.70 41.45
C SER A 286 -18.18 -41.48 40.39
N ARG A 287 -18.36 -42.07 39.19
CA ARG A 287 -17.47 -41.84 38.04
C ARG A 287 -17.57 -40.40 37.53
N ALA A 288 -18.77 -39.84 37.44
CA ALA A 288 -18.98 -38.46 37.01
C ALA A 288 -18.27 -37.46 37.94
N VAL A 289 -18.41 -37.64 39.27
CA VAL A 289 -17.79 -36.79 40.30
C VAL A 289 -16.26 -36.87 40.27
N THR A 290 -15.71 -38.00 39.83
CA THR A 290 -14.26 -38.23 39.77
C THR A 290 -13.64 -37.67 38.49
N HIS A 291 -14.38 -37.68 37.38
CA HIS A 291 -13.84 -37.35 36.05
C HIS A 291 -14.25 -35.98 35.51
N LEU A 292 -15.28 -35.34 36.07
CA LEU A 292 -15.72 -34.02 35.66
C LEU A 292 -15.14 -32.93 36.56
N SER A 293 -14.85 -31.77 35.96
CA SER A 293 -14.52 -30.57 36.72
C SER A 293 -15.72 -30.03 37.50
N ASN A 294 -15.49 -29.22 38.53
CA ASN A 294 -16.56 -28.60 39.32
C ASN A 294 -17.57 -27.81 38.47
N LYS A 295 -17.10 -27.13 37.41
CA LYS A 295 -17.97 -26.37 36.49
C LYS A 295 -18.86 -27.30 35.68
N GLN A 296 -18.30 -28.40 35.17
CA GLN A 296 -19.06 -29.41 34.41
C GLN A 296 -20.06 -30.15 35.29
N LEU A 297 -19.69 -30.47 36.53
CA LEU A 297 -20.60 -31.06 37.52
C LEU A 297 -21.78 -30.14 37.82
N ALA A 298 -21.53 -28.84 38.03
CA ALA A 298 -22.61 -27.87 38.26
C ALA A 298 -23.58 -27.83 37.06
N MET A 299 -23.05 -27.72 35.83
CA MET A 299 -23.87 -27.76 34.62
C MET A 299 -24.65 -29.08 34.46
N LEU A 300 -24.02 -30.21 34.80
CA LEU A 300 -24.65 -31.53 34.74
C LEU A 300 -25.79 -31.64 35.74
N VAL A 301 -25.58 -31.18 36.98
CA VAL A 301 -26.59 -31.19 38.03
C VAL A 301 -27.76 -30.30 37.66
N ASP A 302 -27.51 -29.08 37.17
CA ASP A 302 -28.57 -28.16 36.73
C ASP A 302 -29.38 -28.76 35.57
N TYR A 303 -28.69 -29.31 34.55
CA TYR A 303 -29.34 -29.95 33.41
C TYR A 303 -30.20 -31.14 33.83
N MET A 304 -29.64 -32.07 34.63
CA MET A 304 -30.33 -33.28 35.05
C MET A 304 -31.49 -33.01 36.02
N SER A 305 -31.35 -32.00 36.88
CA SER A 305 -32.44 -31.60 37.80
C SER A 305 -33.60 -30.94 37.07
N GLY A 306 -33.33 -30.20 35.99
CA GLY A 306 -34.36 -29.68 35.10
C GLY A 306 -35.10 -30.77 34.32
N GLN A 307 -34.45 -31.90 34.02
CA GLN A 307 -35.05 -33.04 33.32
C GLN A 307 -35.80 -33.99 34.26
N ASN A 308 -35.31 -34.18 35.50
CA ASN A 308 -35.94 -35.06 36.47
C ASN A 308 -35.88 -34.46 37.89
N PRO A 309 -37.03 -34.11 38.51
CA PRO A 309 -37.07 -33.49 39.83
C PRO A 309 -36.58 -34.40 40.97
N PHE A 310 -36.53 -35.72 40.76
CA PHE A 310 -36.02 -36.69 41.74
C PHE A 310 -34.50 -36.92 41.62
N PHE A 311 -33.86 -36.37 40.58
CA PHE A 311 -32.42 -36.53 40.38
C PHE A 311 -31.61 -35.95 41.53
N LEU A 312 -31.95 -34.74 41.97
CA LEU A 312 -31.15 -33.98 42.92
C LEU A 312 -31.11 -34.65 44.30
N SER A 313 -32.23 -35.20 44.77
CA SER A 313 -32.29 -35.96 46.03
C SER A 313 -31.51 -37.27 45.96
N LYS A 314 -31.59 -38.00 44.83
CA LYS A 314 -30.85 -39.24 44.62
C LYS A 314 -29.34 -38.97 44.53
N PHE A 315 -28.95 -37.94 43.78
CA PHE A 315 -27.56 -37.51 43.61
C PHE A 315 -26.93 -37.04 44.93
N GLU A 316 -27.64 -36.27 45.76
CA GLU A 316 -27.17 -35.84 47.09
C GLU A 316 -26.95 -37.02 48.04
N SER A 317 -27.81 -38.04 47.99
CA SER A 317 -27.65 -39.28 48.75
C SER A 317 -26.33 -39.98 48.38
N VAL A 318 -26.08 -40.16 47.08
CA VAL A 318 -24.84 -40.76 46.57
C VAL A 318 -23.61 -39.93 46.93
N MET A 319 -23.70 -38.61 46.82
CA MET A 319 -22.60 -37.70 47.18
C MET A 319 -22.26 -37.76 48.67
N ASN A 320 -23.26 -37.90 49.54
CA ASN A 320 -23.06 -38.05 50.97
C ASN A 320 -22.40 -39.40 51.32
N GLU A 321 -22.76 -40.48 50.63
CA GLU A 321 -22.08 -41.77 50.77
C GLU A 321 -20.65 -41.74 50.23
N TYR A 322 -20.43 -41.10 49.08
CA TYR A 322 -19.11 -40.95 48.48
C TYR A 322 -18.16 -40.14 49.38
N LYS A 323 -18.64 -39.03 49.97
CA LYS A 323 -17.89 -38.24 50.96
C LYS A 323 -17.55 -39.04 52.22
N LYS A 324 -18.48 -39.86 52.72
CA LYS A 324 -18.22 -40.77 53.85
C LYS A 324 -17.12 -41.78 53.51
N LYS A 325 -17.16 -42.40 52.32
CA LYS A 325 -16.13 -43.35 51.84
C LYS A 325 -14.75 -42.70 51.67
N LEU A 326 -14.68 -41.47 51.18
CA LEU A 326 -13.42 -40.71 51.05
C LEU A 326 -12.79 -40.33 52.40
N ASN A 327 -13.60 -39.95 53.39
CA ASN A 327 -13.12 -39.60 54.73
C ASN A 327 -12.64 -40.82 55.53
N ILE A 328 -13.16 -42.02 55.24
CA ILE A 328 -12.68 -43.27 55.82
C ILE A 328 -11.28 -43.64 55.27
N LYS A 329 -11.03 -43.40 53.98
CA LYS A 329 -9.73 -43.65 53.33
C LYS A 329 -8.59 -42.71 53.73
N LYS A 330 -8.87 -41.57 54.37
CA LYS A 330 -7.86 -40.62 54.88
C LYS A 330 -7.44 -40.86 56.34
N ARG A 331 -8.10 -41.80 57.03
CA ARG A 331 -7.90 -42.08 58.47
C ARG A 331 -7.35 -43.49 58.76
N GLY A 332 -7.09 -44.28 57.72
CA GLY A 332 -6.25 -45.48 57.77
C GLY A 332 -5.04 -45.25 56.88
#